data_AF-A0A059LRA4-F1
#
_entry.id   AF-A0A059LRA4-F1
#
_cell.length_a   1.000
_cell.length_b   1.000
_cell.length_c   1.000
_cell.angle_alpha   90.00
_cell.angle_beta   90.00
_cell.angle_gamma   90.00
#
_symmetry.space_group_name_H-M   'P 1'
#
loop_
_entity.id
_entity.type
_entity.pdbx_description
1 polymer ?
#
loop_
_entity_poly.entity_id
_entity_poly.type
_entity_poly.pdbx_seq_one_letter_code
_entity_poly.pdbx_strand_id
1 'polypeptide(L)'
;PQPGGAPLRPVTVRDAIGDLPAIVNGQADEAMAYGAAPQSAFQAAVRGEATTLTDHWCKAMNELNLERCRCIPTDCPGADWRVLEAIVAADPSRETFKGQALVPWCLPNTADRHNGWRGLFGRLDVRGHFPTSTTDPQPMGKVGQVFHPHQDRIVSVRECARAQGFPDRTRFAGTVQARHRQVGNAVPPPLAAALGRQLRRSLERKARRDAERPSA
;
A
#
# COMPACT_ATOMS: atom_id res chain seq x y z
N PRO A 1 -22.62 27.50 -8.48
CA PRO A 1 -22.73 26.85 -7.15
C PRO A 1 -21.59 25.84 -6.94
N GLN A 2 -20.57 26.20 -6.14
CA GLN A 2 -19.64 25.18 -5.63
C GLN A 2 -20.41 24.35 -4.60
N PRO A 3 -20.45 23.02 -4.69
CA PRO A 3 -21.12 22.22 -3.68
C PRO A 3 -20.35 22.38 -2.37
N GLY A 4 -20.91 23.16 -1.45
CA GLY A 4 -20.43 23.35 -0.07
C GLY A 4 -20.71 22.11 0.78
N GLY A 5 -20.11 20.98 0.41
CA GLY A 5 -20.08 19.78 1.26
C GLY A 5 -18.92 19.86 2.24
N ALA A 6 -19.14 19.41 3.47
CA ALA A 6 -18.07 19.14 4.43
C ALA A 6 -17.00 18.22 3.80
N PRO A 7 -15.72 18.34 4.18
CA PRO A 7 -14.68 17.45 3.68
C PRO A 7 -15.05 15.99 3.96
N LEU A 8 -14.88 15.12 2.96
CA LEU A 8 -15.09 13.69 3.09
C LEU A 8 -14.14 13.11 4.16
N ARG A 9 -14.58 12.07 4.87
CA ARG A 9 -13.70 11.35 5.81
C ARG A 9 -12.49 10.75 5.08
N PRO A 10 -11.35 10.54 5.76
CA PRO A 10 -10.21 9.83 5.18
C PRO A 10 -10.57 8.42 4.73
N VAL A 11 -9.93 7.99 3.63
CA VAL A 11 -9.96 6.60 3.13
C VAL A 11 -8.94 5.78 3.92
N THR A 12 -9.39 4.70 4.54
CA THR A 12 -8.56 3.79 5.32
C THR A 12 -8.00 2.64 4.49
N VAL A 13 -7.04 1.88 5.03
CA VAL A 13 -6.58 0.61 4.43
C VAL A 13 -7.75 -0.33 4.19
N ARG A 14 -8.66 -0.50 5.17
CA ARG A 14 -9.88 -1.29 5.00
C ARG A 14 -10.73 -0.80 3.83
N ASP A 15 -10.93 0.51 3.72
CA ASP A 15 -11.69 1.09 2.60
C ASP A 15 -11.00 0.84 1.26
N ALA A 16 -9.68 0.67 1.20
CA ALA A 16 -8.94 0.46 -0.03
C ALA A 16 -8.86 -1.00 -0.46
N ILE A 17 -8.66 -1.95 0.47
CA ILE A 17 -8.27 -3.33 0.13
C ILE A 17 -9.13 -4.43 0.77
N GLY A 18 -10.12 -4.10 1.61
CA GLY A 18 -10.89 -5.10 2.38
C GLY A 18 -11.76 -6.06 1.55
N ASP A 19 -12.00 -5.75 0.28
CA ASP A 19 -12.75 -6.54 -0.70
C ASP A 19 -11.86 -7.45 -1.57
N LEU A 20 -10.53 -7.39 -1.43
CA LEU A 20 -9.61 -8.20 -2.23
C LEU A 20 -9.55 -9.65 -1.69
N PRO A 21 -9.50 -10.66 -2.58
CA PRO A 21 -9.37 -12.05 -2.17
C PRO A 21 -8.02 -12.30 -1.50
N ALA A 22 -7.93 -13.35 -0.67
CA ALA A 22 -6.65 -13.73 -0.07
C ALA A 22 -5.69 -14.29 -1.13
N ILE A 23 -4.40 -13.98 -0.97
CA ILE A 23 -3.31 -14.53 -1.77
C ILE A 23 -2.15 -14.94 -0.86
N VAL A 24 -1.25 -15.77 -1.38
CA VAL A 24 -0.07 -16.24 -0.63
C VAL A 24 1.20 -15.47 -1.00
N ASN A 25 2.24 -15.62 -0.18
CA ASN A 25 3.56 -15.07 -0.46
C ASN A 25 4.10 -15.55 -1.82
N GLY A 26 4.44 -14.62 -2.71
CA GLY A 26 4.97 -14.92 -4.04
C GLY A 26 3.94 -15.20 -5.13
N GLN A 27 2.64 -15.14 -4.82
CA GLN A 27 1.58 -15.37 -5.82
C GLN A 27 1.58 -14.29 -6.92
N ALA A 28 1.41 -14.70 -8.17
CA ALA A 28 1.46 -13.81 -9.34
C ALA A 28 0.55 -14.28 -10.50
N ASP A 29 -0.68 -14.69 -10.18
CA ASP A 29 -1.65 -15.15 -11.19
C ASP A 29 -2.10 -13.99 -12.08
N GLU A 30 -2.11 -14.17 -13.40
CA GLU A 30 -2.41 -13.10 -14.37
C GLU A 30 -3.74 -12.40 -14.10
N ALA A 31 -4.76 -13.17 -13.74
CA ALA A 31 -6.09 -12.69 -13.44
C ALA A 31 -6.78 -13.62 -12.45
N MET A 32 -7.67 -13.04 -11.63
CA MET A 32 -8.52 -13.81 -10.72
C MET A 32 -9.88 -13.12 -10.51
N ALA A 33 -10.84 -13.85 -9.96
CA ALA A 33 -12.12 -13.27 -9.55
C ALA A 33 -11.96 -12.48 -8.24
N TYR A 34 -12.72 -11.41 -8.07
CA TYR A 34 -12.71 -10.62 -6.83
C TYR A 34 -13.23 -11.37 -5.60
N GLY A 35 -14.08 -12.40 -5.79
CA GLY A 35 -14.66 -13.20 -4.69
C GLY A 35 -15.72 -12.49 -3.86
N ALA A 36 -15.74 -11.16 -3.80
CA ALA A 36 -16.74 -10.36 -3.08
C ALA A 36 -17.12 -9.08 -3.83
N ALA A 37 -18.30 -8.55 -3.52
CA ALA A 37 -18.73 -7.21 -3.94
C ALA A 37 -17.88 -6.11 -3.25
N PRO A 38 -17.83 -4.89 -3.81
CA PRO A 38 -17.20 -3.75 -3.13
C PRO A 38 -17.87 -3.51 -1.76
N GLN A 39 -17.06 -3.31 -0.72
CA GLN A 39 -17.51 -3.09 0.66
C GLN A 39 -17.42 -1.61 1.08
N SER A 40 -16.79 -0.75 0.27
CA SER A 40 -16.63 0.68 0.51
C SER A 40 -16.96 1.50 -0.75
N ALA A 41 -17.31 2.77 -0.57
CA ALA A 41 -17.49 3.71 -1.68
C ALA A 41 -16.21 3.88 -2.50
N PHE A 42 -15.04 3.80 -1.85
CA PHE A 42 -13.76 3.86 -2.53
C PHE A 42 -13.55 2.64 -3.44
N GLN A 43 -13.84 1.44 -2.95
CA GLN A 43 -13.75 0.19 -3.73
C GLN A 43 -14.70 0.20 -4.91
N ALA A 44 -15.93 0.66 -4.71
CA ALA A 44 -16.90 0.80 -5.79
C ALA A 44 -16.40 1.76 -6.87
N ALA A 45 -15.80 2.88 -6.47
CA ALA A 45 -15.25 3.86 -7.41
C ALA A 45 -14.02 3.34 -8.19
N VAL A 46 -13.07 2.67 -7.53
CA VAL A 46 -11.86 2.16 -8.22
C VAL A 46 -12.15 0.91 -9.05
N ARG A 47 -13.07 0.03 -8.63
CA ARG A 47 -13.50 -1.12 -9.43
C ARG A 47 -14.30 -0.70 -10.65
N GLY A 48 -15.25 0.22 -10.49
CA GLY A 48 -16.23 0.52 -11.54
C GLY A 48 -16.95 -0.75 -11.99
N GLU A 49 -16.88 -1.08 -13.27
CA GLU A 49 -17.49 -2.28 -13.87
C GLU A 49 -16.54 -3.48 -13.94
N ALA A 50 -15.35 -3.40 -13.33
CA ALA A 50 -14.38 -4.49 -13.37
C ALA A 50 -14.90 -5.74 -12.64
N THR A 51 -15.01 -6.84 -13.37
CA THR A 51 -15.35 -8.18 -12.83
C THR A 51 -14.12 -9.04 -12.57
N THR A 52 -13.00 -8.68 -13.19
CA THR A 52 -11.74 -9.42 -13.14
C THR A 52 -10.67 -8.59 -12.46
N LEU A 53 -10.03 -9.19 -11.46
CA LEU A 53 -8.91 -8.61 -10.72
C LEU A 53 -7.59 -8.99 -11.38
N THR A 54 -6.74 -8.01 -11.69
CA THR A 54 -5.37 -8.25 -12.18
C THR A 54 -4.33 -7.56 -11.32
N ASP A 55 -3.08 -8.01 -11.47
CA ASP A 55 -1.92 -7.46 -10.76
C ASP A 55 -2.07 -7.57 -9.23
N HIS A 56 -2.91 -8.49 -8.73
CA HIS A 56 -2.92 -8.85 -7.31
C HIS A 56 -1.75 -9.78 -7.00
N TRP A 57 -0.55 -9.30 -7.34
CA TRP A 57 0.70 -10.05 -7.31
C TRP A 57 1.50 -9.64 -6.09
N CYS A 58 1.96 -10.62 -5.32
CA CYS A 58 2.81 -10.41 -4.15
C CYS A 58 4.25 -10.81 -4.46
N LYS A 59 5.20 -9.95 -4.08
CA LYS A 59 6.62 -10.32 -4.08
C LYS A 59 6.86 -11.50 -3.15
N ALA A 60 7.67 -12.47 -3.57
CA ALA A 60 8.07 -13.58 -2.72
C ALA A 60 9.14 -13.13 -1.70
N MET A 61 8.85 -13.34 -0.42
CA MET A 61 9.85 -13.30 0.65
C MET A 61 10.62 -14.61 0.72
N ASN A 62 11.88 -14.54 1.15
CA ASN A 62 12.61 -15.72 1.61
C ASN A 62 11.96 -16.31 2.88
N GLU A 63 12.30 -17.55 3.21
CA GLU A 63 11.68 -18.26 4.33
C GLU A 63 11.89 -17.56 5.67
N LEU A 64 13.06 -16.96 5.91
CA LEU A 64 13.35 -16.25 7.16
C LEU A 64 12.47 -15.00 7.32
N ASN A 65 12.28 -14.22 6.27
CA ASN A 65 11.41 -13.04 6.32
C ASN A 65 9.93 -13.43 6.37
N LEU A 66 9.54 -14.56 5.76
CA LEU A 66 8.20 -15.11 5.91
C LEU A 66 7.97 -15.56 7.35
N GLU A 67 8.93 -16.21 7.99
CA GLU A 67 8.86 -16.58 9.41
C GLU A 67 8.77 -15.34 10.31
N ARG A 68 9.58 -14.31 10.04
CA ARG A 68 9.47 -13.02 10.74
C ARG A 68 8.09 -12.42 10.57
N CYS A 69 7.51 -12.45 9.37
CA CYS A 69 6.16 -11.96 9.11
C CYS A 69 5.11 -12.69 9.95
N ARG A 70 5.16 -14.02 10.01
CA ARG A 70 4.26 -14.85 10.83
C ARG A 70 4.33 -14.53 12.32
N CYS A 71 5.49 -14.13 12.80
CA CYS A 71 5.68 -13.72 14.19
C CYS A 71 5.00 -12.38 14.52
N ILE A 72 4.69 -11.55 13.52
CA ILE A 72 4.04 -10.25 13.75
C ILE A 72 2.53 -10.48 13.88
N PRO A 73 1.92 -10.12 15.02
CA PRO A 73 0.49 -10.33 15.28
C PRO A 73 -0.39 -9.53 14.33
N THR A 74 -1.57 -10.08 14.00
CA THR A 74 -2.55 -9.47 13.08
C THR A 74 -3.60 -8.63 13.81
N ASP A 75 -3.69 -8.75 15.12
CA ASP A 75 -4.67 -8.13 16.02
C ASP A 75 -4.08 -7.01 16.89
N CYS A 76 -2.78 -6.72 16.74
CA CYS A 76 -2.08 -5.65 17.47
C CYS A 76 -1.57 -4.58 16.48
N PRO A 77 -2.37 -3.54 16.17
CA PRO A 77 -1.93 -2.43 15.33
C PRO A 77 -0.64 -1.79 15.82
N GLY A 78 0.29 -1.50 14.92
CA GLY A 78 1.60 -0.92 15.25
C GLY A 78 2.64 -1.92 15.74
N ALA A 79 2.32 -3.22 15.79
CA ALA A 79 3.31 -4.27 15.98
C ALA A 79 4.32 -4.30 14.82
N ASP A 80 5.60 -4.48 15.17
CA ASP A 80 6.73 -4.44 14.25
C ASP A 80 7.87 -5.37 14.74
N TRP A 81 9.07 -5.23 14.19
CA TRP A 81 10.23 -6.09 14.47
C TRP A 81 10.55 -6.30 15.97
N ARG A 82 10.17 -5.38 16.86
CA ARG A 82 10.39 -5.52 18.32
C ARG A 82 9.63 -6.68 18.94
N VAL A 83 8.58 -7.17 18.26
CA VAL A 83 7.90 -8.41 18.63
C VAL A 83 8.86 -9.61 18.55
N LEU A 84 9.80 -9.60 17.60
CA LEU A 84 10.79 -10.67 17.47
C LEU A 84 11.71 -10.72 18.68
N GLU A 85 12.11 -9.56 19.23
CA GLU A 85 12.90 -9.50 20.46
C GLU A 85 12.11 -10.05 21.65
N ALA A 86 10.85 -9.68 21.78
CA ALA A 86 9.98 -10.19 22.84
C ALA A 86 9.80 -11.72 22.75
N ILE A 87 9.68 -12.27 21.53
CA ILE A 87 9.60 -13.72 21.31
C ILE A 87 10.89 -14.42 21.76
N VAL A 88 12.06 -13.92 21.34
CA VAL A 88 13.35 -14.54 21.72
C VAL A 88 13.61 -14.40 23.23
N ALA A 89 13.19 -13.30 23.85
CA ALA A 89 13.29 -13.12 25.29
C ALA A 89 12.40 -14.09 26.08
N ALA A 90 11.21 -14.42 25.56
CA ALA A 90 10.28 -15.37 26.17
C ALA A 90 10.66 -16.84 25.89
N ASP A 91 11.22 -17.12 24.71
CA ASP A 91 11.64 -18.45 24.27
C ASP A 91 13.02 -18.37 23.58
N PRO A 92 14.11 -18.59 24.32
CA PRO A 92 15.46 -18.57 23.76
C PRO A 92 15.70 -19.61 22.65
N SER A 93 14.89 -20.68 22.56
CA SER A 93 15.02 -21.66 21.47
C SER A 93 14.67 -21.07 20.09
N ARG A 94 13.97 -19.93 20.07
CA ARG A 94 13.58 -19.18 18.87
C ARG A 94 14.60 -18.15 18.43
N GLU A 95 15.78 -18.07 19.06
CA GLU A 95 16.86 -17.15 18.68
C GLU A 95 17.23 -17.29 17.20
N THR A 96 17.22 -18.52 16.68
CA THR A 96 17.52 -18.79 15.27
C THR A 96 16.39 -19.52 14.57
N PHE A 97 16.27 -19.27 13.27
CA PHE A 97 15.43 -20.02 12.35
C PHE A 97 16.30 -20.52 11.21
N LYS A 98 16.39 -21.85 11.04
CA LYS A 98 17.26 -22.50 10.04
C LYS A 98 18.70 -21.98 10.06
N GLY A 99 19.27 -21.81 11.26
CA GLY A 99 20.65 -21.36 11.45
C GLY A 99 20.89 -19.86 11.23
N GLN A 100 19.85 -19.06 11.01
CA GLN A 100 19.95 -17.59 10.90
C GLN A 100 19.19 -16.91 12.04
N ALA A 101 19.72 -15.80 12.56
CA ALA A 101 19.08 -15.07 13.66
C ALA A 101 17.67 -14.60 13.28
N LEU A 102 16.69 -14.87 14.15
CA LEU A 102 15.31 -14.43 13.96
C LEU A 102 15.24 -12.91 14.02
N VAL A 103 15.88 -12.28 15.00
CA VAL A 103 16.04 -10.82 15.10
C VAL A 103 17.20 -10.38 14.20
N PRO A 104 17.00 -9.51 13.20
CA PRO A 104 18.10 -8.97 12.43
C PRO A 104 19.01 -8.12 13.32
N TRP A 105 20.29 -8.52 13.44
CA TRP A 105 21.29 -7.89 14.32
C TRP A 105 21.41 -6.36 14.14
N CYS A 106 21.22 -5.85 12.93
CA CYS A 106 21.32 -4.41 12.68
C CYS A 106 20.22 -3.59 13.37
N LEU A 107 19.05 -4.18 13.67
CA LEU A 107 17.92 -3.43 14.21
C LEU A 107 18.17 -2.99 15.67
N PRO A 108 18.48 -3.88 16.63
CA PRO A 108 18.81 -3.45 17.99
C PRO A 108 20.01 -2.52 18.02
N ASN A 109 21.07 -2.85 17.27
CA ASN A 109 22.36 -2.14 17.37
C ASN A 109 22.36 -0.73 16.81
N THR A 110 21.40 -0.40 15.96
CA THR A 110 21.29 0.94 15.37
C THR A 110 19.96 1.61 15.71
N ALA A 111 19.14 0.99 16.56
CA ALA A 111 17.82 1.47 16.97
C ALA A 111 17.86 2.91 17.49
N ASP A 112 18.77 3.21 18.41
CA ASP A 112 18.87 4.53 19.04
C ASP A 112 19.14 5.66 18.03
N ARG A 113 19.88 5.34 16.96
CA ARG A 113 20.21 6.30 15.90
C ARG A 113 19.08 6.48 14.87
N HIS A 114 18.05 5.64 14.92
CA HIS A 114 16.99 5.57 13.91
C HIS A 114 15.59 5.49 14.53
N ASN A 115 15.39 6.13 15.68
CA ASN A 115 14.11 6.20 16.39
C ASN A 115 13.48 4.80 16.63
N GLY A 116 14.31 3.82 16.98
CA GLY A 116 13.89 2.45 17.24
C GLY A 116 13.47 1.64 16.01
N TRP A 117 13.76 2.12 14.79
CA TRP A 117 13.33 1.48 13.54
C TRP A 117 11.82 1.15 13.51
N ARG A 118 11.02 2.03 14.13
CA ARG A 118 9.58 1.82 14.29
C ARG A 118 8.91 1.55 12.94
N GLY A 119 8.14 0.47 12.88
CA GLY A 119 7.41 0.05 11.70
C GLY A 119 8.14 -0.94 10.79
N LEU A 120 9.45 -1.18 10.93
CA LEU A 120 10.12 -2.24 10.16
C LEU A 120 9.52 -3.62 10.47
N PHE A 121 9.29 -4.44 9.44
CA PHE A 121 8.50 -5.67 9.52
C PHE A 121 7.04 -5.45 10.00
N GLY A 122 6.53 -4.23 10.00
CA GLY A 122 5.19 -3.92 10.48
C GLY A 122 4.08 -4.34 9.51
N ARG A 123 2.91 -4.64 10.08
CA ARG A 123 1.65 -4.81 9.33
C ARG A 123 0.94 -3.48 9.17
N LEU A 124 0.28 -3.27 8.04
CA LEU A 124 -0.63 -2.14 7.85
C LEU A 124 -1.79 -2.22 8.86
N ASP A 125 -2.20 -1.06 9.37
CA ASP A 125 -3.41 -0.95 10.20
C ASP A 125 -4.63 -0.77 9.29
N VAL A 126 -5.64 -1.64 9.44
CA VAL A 126 -6.92 -1.58 8.72
C VAL A 126 -7.65 -0.25 8.91
N ARG A 127 -7.49 0.42 10.05
CA ARG A 127 -8.08 1.75 10.33
C ARG A 127 -7.13 2.89 9.96
N GLY A 128 -5.87 2.59 9.68
CA GLY A 128 -4.85 3.54 9.29
C GLY A 128 -4.83 3.82 7.78
N HIS A 129 -3.70 4.30 7.31
CA HIS A 129 -3.40 4.60 5.91
C HIS A 129 -2.10 3.92 5.49
N PHE A 130 -1.85 3.82 4.19
CA PHE A 130 -0.55 3.40 3.68
C PHE A 130 0.48 4.50 3.99
N PRO A 131 1.62 4.20 4.66
CA PRO A 131 2.59 5.23 5.05
C PRO A 131 3.18 5.99 3.87
N THR A 132 3.48 5.27 2.78
CA THR A 132 3.87 5.86 1.50
C THR A 132 3.69 4.84 0.38
N SER A 133 3.52 5.33 -0.86
CA SER A 133 3.50 4.46 -2.02
C SER A 133 4.91 3.94 -2.32
N THR A 134 5.15 2.68 -2.01
CA THR A 134 6.50 2.11 -2.06
C THR A 134 6.80 1.55 -3.45
N THR A 135 7.96 1.91 -4.02
CA THR A 135 8.44 1.45 -5.34
C THR A 135 8.99 0.02 -5.31
N ASP A 136 9.44 -0.45 -4.16
CA ASP A 136 9.81 -1.82 -3.89
C ASP A 136 9.55 -2.15 -2.41
N PRO A 137 8.39 -2.73 -2.06
CA PRO A 137 8.05 -3.01 -0.68
C PRO A 137 9.01 -4.07 -0.11
N GLN A 138 9.71 -3.70 0.96
CA GLN A 138 10.68 -4.55 1.64
C GLN A 138 10.53 -4.40 3.17
N PRO A 139 10.57 -5.50 3.95
CA PRO A 139 10.37 -5.43 5.41
C PRO A 139 11.44 -4.59 6.15
N MET A 140 12.68 -4.60 5.65
CA MET A 140 13.79 -3.76 6.14
C MET A 140 13.97 -2.46 5.36
N GLY A 141 13.10 -2.16 4.39
CA GLY A 141 13.13 -0.89 3.68
C GLY A 141 12.72 0.25 4.61
N LYS A 142 13.12 1.50 4.32
CA LYS A 142 12.86 2.67 5.18
C LYS A 142 11.39 2.89 5.56
N VAL A 143 10.46 2.39 4.74
CA VAL A 143 9.01 2.46 5.02
C VAL A 143 8.60 1.43 6.06
N GLY A 144 9.16 0.22 6.01
CA GLY A 144 9.02 -0.84 7.01
C GLY A 144 7.67 -1.55 7.07
N GLN A 145 6.58 -0.79 7.10
CA GLN A 145 5.22 -1.29 7.30
C GLN A 145 4.62 -1.72 5.98
N VAL A 146 5.04 -2.90 5.50
CA VAL A 146 4.71 -3.42 4.18
C VAL A 146 3.95 -4.75 4.21
N PHE A 147 3.67 -5.29 5.39
CA PHE A 147 2.90 -6.53 5.51
C PHE A 147 1.41 -6.27 5.42
N HIS A 148 0.69 -7.21 4.80
CA HIS A 148 -0.76 -7.20 4.78
C HIS A 148 -1.31 -7.26 6.22
N PRO A 149 -2.43 -6.56 6.54
CA PRO A 149 -2.97 -6.52 7.90
C PRO A 149 -3.24 -7.89 8.52
N HIS A 150 -3.68 -8.86 7.71
CA HIS A 150 -4.15 -10.17 8.17
C HIS A 150 -3.51 -11.38 7.46
N GLN A 151 -2.60 -11.16 6.50
CA GLN A 151 -2.03 -12.25 5.68
C GLN A 151 -0.51 -12.23 5.80
N ASP A 152 0.13 -13.41 5.82
CA ASP A 152 1.59 -13.54 5.98
C ASP A 152 2.33 -13.29 4.67
N ARG A 153 2.23 -12.04 4.20
CA ARG A 153 2.81 -11.61 2.93
C ARG A 153 3.02 -10.10 2.91
N ILE A 154 3.83 -9.68 1.93
CA ILE A 154 3.95 -8.27 1.56
C ILE A 154 2.67 -7.82 0.84
N VAL A 155 2.37 -6.53 0.91
CA VAL A 155 1.32 -5.92 0.09
C VAL A 155 1.57 -6.14 -1.39
N SER A 156 0.52 -6.49 -2.11
CA SER A 156 0.52 -6.75 -3.54
C SER A 156 0.62 -5.47 -4.38
N VAL A 157 0.96 -5.63 -5.65
CA VAL A 157 0.94 -4.53 -6.64
C VAL A 157 -0.44 -3.85 -6.68
N ARG A 158 -1.54 -4.62 -6.73
CA ARG A 158 -2.90 -4.06 -6.74
C ARG A 158 -3.21 -3.26 -5.48
N GLU A 159 -2.80 -3.74 -4.30
CA GLU A 159 -3.04 -3.03 -3.04
C GLU A 159 -2.31 -1.68 -3.03
N CYS A 160 -1.06 -1.64 -3.50
CA CYS A 160 -0.32 -0.39 -3.72
C CYS A 160 -1.00 0.51 -4.76
N ALA A 161 -1.50 -0.05 -5.86
CA ALA A 161 -2.16 0.71 -6.93
C ALA A 161 -3.44 1.38 -6.41
N ARG A 162 -4.21 0.68 -5.57
CA ARG A 162 -5.38 1.25 -4.89
C ARG A 162 -5.00 2.30 -3.86
N ALA A 163 -3.91 2.12 -3.12
CA ALA A 163 -3.40 3.17 -2.23
C ALA A 163 -3.09 4.49 -2.97
N GLN A 164 -2.66 4.39 -4.23
CA GLN A 164 -2.46 5.53 -5.14
C GLN A 164 -3.76 6.02 -5.81
N GLY A 165 -4.88 5.32 -5.67
CA GLY A 165 -6.16 5.67 -6.30
C GLY A 165 -6.24 5.32 -7.78
N PHE A 166 -5.46 4.34 -8.25
CA PHE A 166 -5.63 3.82 -9.61
C PHE A 166 -6.96 3.05 -9.74
N PRO A 167 -7.68 3.23 -10.86
CA PRO A 167 -8.75 2.33 -11.24
C PRO A 167 -8.23 0.89 -11.37
N ASP A 168 -9.05 -0.09 -11.02
CA ASP A 168 -8.65 -1.49 -11.07
C ASP A 168 -8.38 -1.97 -12.51
N ARG A 169 -9.01 -1.33 -13.50
CA ARG A 169 -8.76 -1.57 -14.93
C ARG A 169 -7.36 -1.13 -15.41
N THR A 170 -6.62 -0.37 -14.62
CA THR A 170 -5.26 0.07 -15.00
C THR A 170 -4.35 -1.15 -15.11
N ARG A 171 -3.64 -1.22 -16.25
CA ARG A 171 -2.67 -2.27 -16.57
C ARG A 171 -1.26 -1.80 -16.25
N PHE A 172 -0.49 -2.68 -15.63
CA PHE A 172 0.94 -2.48 -15.37
C PHE A 172 1.75 -3.56 -16.10
N ALA A 173 2.98 -3.25 -16.49
CA ALA A 173 3.80 -4.13 -17.32
C ALA A 173 5.10 -4.59 -16.63
N GLY A 174 5.69 -5.70 -17.10
CA GLY A 174 7.03 -6.14 -16.71
C GLY A 174 7.05 -7.23 -15.63
N THR A 175 7.97 -7.14 -14.68
CA THR A 175 8.06 -8.04 -13.52
C THR A 175 7.25 -7.50 -12.33
N VAL A 176 7.04 -8.28 -11.27
CA VAL A 176 6.40 -7.81 -10.01
C VAL A 176 7.07 -6.54 -9.50
N GLN A 177 8.41 -6.51 -9.47
CA GLN A 177 9.19 -5.35 -9.03
C GLN A 177 9.00 -4.16 -9.98
N ALA A 178 8.99 -4.38 -11.30
CA ALA A 178 8.77 -3.31 -12.27
C ALA A 178 7.39 -2.67 -12.11
N ARG A 179 6.35 -3.47 -11.79
CA ARG A 179 5.00 -2.97 -11.53
C ARG A 179 4.92 -2.17 -10.23
N HIS A 180 5.51 -2.64 -9.13
CA HIS A 180 5.61 -1.83 -7.90
C HIS A 180 6.29 -0.48 -8.17
N ARG A 181 7.36 -0.47 -8.97
CA ARG A 181 8.05 0.77 -9.35
C ARG A 181 7.18 1.71 -10.18
N GLN A 182 6.40 1.20 -11.14
CA GLN A 182 5.44 2.00 -11.91
C GLN A 182 4.40 2.65 -10.99
N VAL A 183 3.82 1.88 -10.07
CA VAL A 183 2.84 2.38 -9.09
C VAL A 183 3.46 3.39 -8.13
N GLY A 184 4.65 3.08 -7.59
CA GLY A 184 5.36 3.91 -6.62
C GLY A 184 5.79 5.27 -7.17
N ASN A 185 6.26 5.32 -8.42
CA ASN A 185 6.71 6.55 -9.07
C ASN A 185 5.57 7.40 -9.64
N ALA A 186 4.36 6.85 -9.75
CA ALA A 186 3.24 7.57 -10.33
C ALA A 186 2.71 8.68 -9.42
N VAL A 187 2.18 9.73 -10.05
CA VAL A 187 1.34 10.71 -9.37
C VAL A 187 -0.04 10.08 -9.13
N PRO A 188 -0.60 10.13 -7.90
CA PRO A 188 -1.93 9.59 -7.64
C PRO A 188 -2.98 10.18 -8.59
N PRO A 189 -3.74 9.37 -9.36
CA PRO A 189 -4.74 9.88 -10.30
C PRO A 189 -5.77 10.85 -9.69
N PRO A 190 -6.27 10.66 -8.44
CA PRO A 190 -7.16 11.63 -7.81
C PRO A 190 -6.53 13.01 -7.63
N LEU A 191 -5.23 13.06 -7.29
CA LEU A 191 -4.46 14.30 -7.15
C LEU A 191 -4.29 14.98 -8.51
N ALA A 192 -3.85 14.22 -9.52
CA ALA A 192 -3.70 14.73 -10.89
C ALA A 192 -5.02 15.29 -11.44
N ALA A 193 -6.15 14.60 -11.20
CA ALA A 193 -7.47 15.06 -11.61
C ALA A 193 -7.90 16.36 -10.90
N ALA A 194 -7.57 16.53 -9.61
CA ALA A 194 -7.85 17.77 -8.89
C ALA A 194 -7.08 18.96 -9.47
N LEU A 195 -5.79 18.78 -9.75
CA LEU A 195 -4.95 19.79 -10.38
C LEU A 195 -5.44 20.12 -11.81
N GLY A 196 -5.77 19.09 -12.60
CA GLY A 196 -6.30 19.26 -13.95
C GLY A 196 -7.61 20.05 -13.99
N ARG A 197 -8.51 19.85 -13.02
CA ARG A 197 -9.74 20.66 -12.89
C ARG A 197 -9.44 22.14 -12.64
N GLN A 198 -8.43 22.47 -11.83
CA GLN A 198 -8.05 23.86 -11.60
C GLN A 198 -7.40 24.50 -12.83
N LEU A 199 -6.54 23.75 -13.52
CA LEU A 199 -5.94 24.20 -14.76
C LEU A 199 -7.02 24.51 -15.81
N ARG A 200 -7.99 23.61 -16.00
CA ARG A 200 -9.12 23.82 -16.91
C ARG A 200 -9.89 25.10 -16.58
N ARG A 201 -10.25 25.31 -15.31
CA ARG A 201 -10.94 26.54 -14.86
C ARG A 201 -10.14 27.80 -15.17
N SER A 202 -8.82 27.75 -15.02
CA SER A 202 -7.94 28.89 -15.34
C SER A 202 -7.90 29.19 -16.83
N LEU A 203 -7.82 28.16 -17.68
CA LEU A 203 -7.86 28.31 -19.13
C LEU A 203 -9.21 28.88 -19.61
N GLU A 204 -10.33 28.38 -19.08
CA GLU A 204 -11.68 28.89 -19.37
C GLU A 204 -11.86 30.36 -18.94
N ARG A 205 -11.23 30.77 -17.82
CA ARG A 205 -11.22 32.18 -17.40
C ARG A 205 -10.40 33.05 -18.33
N LYS A 206 -9.24 32.58 -18.77
CA LYS A 206 -8.41 33.31 -19.74
C LYS A 206 -9.14 33.48 -21.08
N ALA A 207 -9.74 32.41 -21.60
CA ALA A 207 -10.48 32.45 -22.86
C ALA A 207 -11.62 33.46 -22.85
N ARG A 208 -12.40 33.54 -21.75
CA ARG A 208 -13.44 34.56 -21.58
C ARG A 208 -12.87 35.99 -21.60
N ARG A 209 -11.80 36.23 -20.85
CA ARG A 209 -11.13 37.55 -20.81
C ARG A 209 -10.60 37.98 -22.18
N ASP A 210 -10.04 37.04 -22.93
CA ASP A 210 -9.49 37.31 -24.27
C ASP A 210 -10.62 37.60 -25.28
N ALA A 211 -11.78 36.96 -25.15
CA ALA A 211 -12.96 37.21 -25.99
C ALA A 211 -13.68 38.54 -25.69
N GLU A 212 -13.59 39.03 -24.46
CA GLU A 212 -14.18 40.32 -24.01
C GLU A 212 -13.29 41.54 -24.33
N ARG A 213 -12.10 41.32 -24.93
CA ARG A 213 -11.17 42.41 -25.27
C ARG A 213 -11.64 43.11 -26.56
N PRO A 214 -11.89 44.43 -26.56
CA PRO A 214 -12.28 45.15 -27.76
C PRO A 214 -11.20 45.04 -28.84
N SER A 215 -11.60 44.90 -30.11
CA SER A 215 -10.68 45.13 -31.23
C SER A 215 -10.20 46.58 -31.15
N ALA A 216 -8.88 46.75 -31.11
CA ALA A 216 -8.26 48.05 -31.37
C ALA A 216 -8.48 48.47 -32.82
#